data_AF-A0A6N7IHH5-F1
#
_entry.id   AF-A0A6N7IHH5-F1
#
_cell.length_a   1.000
_cell.length_b   1.000
_cell.length_c   1.000
_cell.angle_alpha   90.00
_cell.angle_beta   90.00
_cell.angle_gamma   90.00
#
_symmetry.space_group_name_H-M   'P 1'
#
loop_
_entity.id
_entity.type
_entity.pdbx_description
1 polymer ?
#
loop_
_entity_poly.entity_id
_entity_poly.type
_entity_poly.pdbx_seq_one_letter_code
_entity_poly.pdbx_strand_id
1 'polypeptide(L)'
;MTRRPRVSSPRTGSQKWLIDDDGIIDPIAIDIAAAGTRPVQLTPTERRLAAAVILARGGTPQQVARRLHMAHHNAAALCADLTRGEAA
;
A
#
# COMPACT_ATOMS: atom_id res chain seq x y z
N MET A 1 -45.59 11.26 10.96
CA MET A 1 -44.89 10.09 10.39
C MET A 1 -43.64 10.58 9.68
N THR A 2 -42.47 10.57 10.34
CA THR A 2 -41.24 11.19 9.79
C THR A 2 -40.20 10.09 9.57
N ARG A 3 -39.95 9.73 8.31
CA ARG A 3 -38.92 8.76 7.93
C ARG A 3 -37.54 9.40 8.07
N ARG A 4 -36.69 8.85 8.96
CA ARG A 4 -35.27 9.22 9.05
C ARG A 4 -34.51 8.61 7.86
N PRO A 5 -33.62 9.36 7.18
CA PRO A 5 -32.74 8.79 6.19
C PRO A 5 -31.76 7.82 6.86
N ARG A 6 -31.64 6.63 6.27
CA ARG A 6 -30.71 5.59 6.71
C ARG A 6 -29.32 6.00 6.24
N VAL A 7 -28.48 6.50 7.15
CA VAL A 7 -27.06 6.72 6.88
C VAL A 7 -26.45 5.36 6.60
N SER A 8 -26.07 5.14 5.34
CA SER A 8 -25.27 3.98 4.93
C SER A 8 -23.87 4.16 5.52
N SER A 9 -23.60 3.49 6.65
CA SER A 9 -22.23 3.41 7.19
C SER A 9 -21.32 2.76 6.14
N PRO A 10 -20.16 3.36 5.78
CA PRO A 10 -19.22 2.71 4.90
C PRO A 10 -18.66 1.47 5.59
N ARG A 11 -18.71 0.32 4.90
CA ARG A 11 -18.10 -0.95 5.31
C ARG A 11 -16.60 -0.75 5.53
N THR A 12 -16.20 -0.52 6.77
CA THR A 12 -14.78 -0.44 7.16
C THR A 12 -14.25 -1.86 7.35
N GLY A 13 -13.95 -2.52 6.24
CA GLY A 13 -13.23 -3.79 6.21
C GLY A 13 -11.88 -3.61 5.52
N SER A 14 -10.80 -3.65 6.30
CA SER A 14 -9.44 -4.00 5.85
C SER A 14 -8.60 -2.97 5.06
N GLN A 15 -8.55 -1.69 5.46
CA GLN A 15 -7.54 -0.72 4.97
C GLN A 15 -7.04 0.22 6.09
N LYS A 16 -6.64 -0.31 7.25
CA LYS A 16 -6.19 0.53 8.39
C LYS A 16 -4.86 1.28 8.13
N TRP A 17 -4.19 0.95 7.03
CA TRP A 17 -2.82 1.38 6.69
C TRP A 17 -2.73 2.15 5.36
N LEU A 18 -3.86 2.58 4.81
CA LEU A 18 -3.90 3.42 3.61
C LEU A 18 -4.38 4.82 4.01
N ILE A 19 -3.57 5.84 3.71
CA ILE A 19 -3.94 7.26 3.81
C ILE A 19 -4.29 7.78 2.42
N ASP A 20 -5.14 8.79 2.33
CA ASP A 20 -5.47 9.46 1.06
C ASP A 20 -4.24 10.22 0.53
N ASP A 21 -4.04 10.20 -0.79
CA ASP A 21 -2.90 10.87 -1.43
C ASP A 21 -3.09 12.40 -1.39
N ASP A 22 -2.29 13.09 -0.58
CA ASP A 22 -2.26 14.56 -0.49
C ASP A 22 -1.30 15.20 -1.51
N GLY A 23 -0.69 14.37 -2.37
CA GLY A 23 0.32 14.77 -3.36
C GLY A 23 1.73 14.91 -2.77
N ILE A 24 1.93 14.62 -1.49
CA ILE A 24 3.24 14.64 -0.83
C ILE A 24 3.69 13.20 -0.61
N ILE A 25 4.96 12.94 -0.95
CA ILE A 25 5.60 11.65 -0.74
C ILE A 25 6.52 11.79 0.46
N ASP A 26 6.35 10.97 1.51
CA ASP A 26 7.30 10.84 2.62
C ASP A 26 8.36 9.76 2.31
N PRO A 27 9.60 10.16 1.96
CA PRO A 27 10.66 9.20 1.63
C PRO A 27 11.09 8.35 2.84
N ILE A 28 10.92 8.88 4.07
CA ILE A 28 11.28 8.17 5.30
C ILE A 28 10.25 7.06 5.55
N ALA A 29 8.95 7.33 5.35
CA ALA A 29 7.91 6.31 5.45
C ALA A 29 8.18 5.17 4.45
N ILE A 30 8.54 5.49 3.21
CA ILE A 30 8.90 4.51 2.17
C ILE A 30 10.07 3.64 2.63
N ASP A 31 11.17 4.23 3.13
CA ASP A 31 12.34 3.45 3.51
C ASP A 31 12.08 2.58 4.76
N ILE A 32 11.35 3.10 5.75
CA ILE A 32 10.93 2.33 6.93
C ILE A 32 10.07 1.13 6.52
N ALA A 33 9.10 1.35 5.62
CA ALA A 33 8.25 0.28 5.09
C ALA A 33 9.08 -0.73 4.29
N ALA A 34 9.98 -0.26 3.42
CA ALA A 34 10.79 -1.10 2.55
C ALA A 34 11.81 -1.94 3.34
N ALA A 35 12.37 -1.40 4.43
CA ALA A 35 13.19 -2.14 5.38
C ALA A 35 12.36 -3.17 6.16
N GLY A 36 11.08 -2.87 6.41
CA GLY A 36 10.19 -3.66 7.26
C GLY A 36 10.47 -3.47 8.75
N THR A 37 11.03 -2.32 9.13
CA THR A 37 11.44 -2.01 10.51
C THR A 37 10.23 -1.89 11.44
N ARG A 38 9.17 -1.22 10.97
CA ARG A 38 7.89 -1.10 11.67
C ARG A 38 6.77 -0.82 10.67
N PRO A 39 5.50 -1.11 11.03
CA PRO A 39 4.36 -0.71 10.23
C PRO A 39 4.28 0.83 10.15
N VAL A 40 4.04 1.36 8.96
CA VAL A 40 3.78 2.77 8.71
C VAL A 40 2.52 2.91 7.85
N GLN A 41 1.80 4.00 8.02
CA GLN A 41 0.69 4.33 7.12
C GLN A 41 1.29 4.89 5.83
N LEU A 42 0.82 4.39 4.69
CA LEU A 42 1.29 4.80 3.38
C LEU A 42 0.10 5.23 2.52
N THR A 43 0.29 6.23 1.68
CA THR A 43 -0.60 6.50 0.56
C THR A 43 -0.50 5.39 -0.50
N PRO A 44 -1.44 5.29 -1.46
CA PRO A 44 -1.34 4.33 -2.56
C PRO A 44 -0.03 4.49 -3.37
N THR A 45 0.39 5.73 -3.58
CA THR A 45 1.60 6.08 -4.32
C THR A 45 2.85 5.68 -3.54
N GLU A 46 2.94 6.03 -2.26
CA GLU A 46 4.05 5.63 -1.39
C GLU A 46 4.15 4.11 -1.25
N ARG A 47 3.03 3.41 -1.17
CA ARG A 47 2.99 1.94 -1.15
C ARG A 47 3.56 1.33 -2.42
N ARG A 48 3.27 1.93 -3.59
CA ARG A 48 3.87 1.55 -4.87
C ARG A 48 5.38 1.76 -4.87
N LEU A 49 5.83 2.93 -4.42
CA LEU A 49 7.26 3.25 -4.32
C LEU A 49 8.00 2.33 -3.34
N ALA A 50 7.41 2.04 -2.18
CA ALA A 50 7.97 1.10 -1.23
C ALA A 50 8.07 -0.32 -1.81
N ALA A 51 7.08 -0.77 -2.57
CA ALA A 51 7.15 -2.05 -3.27
C ALA A 51 8.28 -2.06 -4.31
N ALA A 52 8.43 -0.99 -5.10
CA ALA A 52 9.52 -0.84 -6.07
C ALA A 52 10.90 -0.88 -5.39
N VAL A 53 11.07 -0.15 -4.28
CA VAL A 53 12.32 -0.18 -3.49
C VAL A 53 12.62 -1.57 -2.96
N ILE A 54 11.61 -2.32 -2.48
CA ILE A 54 11.79 -3.70 -2.03
C ILE A 54 12.29 -4.58 -3.20
N LEU A 55 11.68 -4.47 -4.38
CA LEU A 55 12.07 -5.24 -5.57
C LEU A 55 13.49 -4.87 -6.05
N ALA A 56 13.81 -3.57 -6.12
CA ALA A 56 15.13 -3.08 -6.53
C ALA A 56 16.25 -3.57 -5.59
N ARG A 57 15.94 -3.82 -4.31
CA ARG A 57 16.85 -4.44 -3.32
C ARG A 57 16.92 -5.98 -3.44
N GLY A 58 16.39 -6.56 -4.52
CA GLY A 58 16.33 -8.01 -4.75
C GLY A 58 15.20 -8.71 -3.99
N GLY A 59 14.20 -7.95 -3.54
CA GLY A 59 13.13 -8.48 -2.72
C GLY A 59 12.07 -9.26 -3.50
N THR A 60 11.32 -10.11 -2.81
CA THR A 60 10.27 -10.96 -3.42
C THR A 60 8.86 -10.42 -3.16
N PRO A 61 7.84 -10.82 -3.95
CA PRO A 61 6.45 -10.50 -3.66
C PRO A 61 5.98 -10.94 -2.26
N GLN A 62 6.57 -11.99 -1.70
CA GLN A 62 6.32 -12.42 -0.33
C GLN A 62 6.85 -11.39 0.69
N GLN A 63 8.03 -10.83 0.46
CA GLN A 63 8.58 -9.76 1.29
C GLN A 63 7.76 -8.48 1.16
N VAL A 64 7.28 -8.14 -0.03
CA VAL A 64 6.35 -7.01 -0.25
C VAL A 64 5.06 -7.20 0.55
N ALA A 65 4.42 -8.37 0.44
CA ALA A 65 3.21 -8.69 1.19
C ALA A 65 3.40 -8.53 2.71
N ARG A 66 4.51 -9.06 3.22
CA ARG A 66 4.84 -9.02 4.65
C ARG A 66 5.14 -7.61 5.14
N ARG A 67 5.98 -6.87 4.43
CA ARG A 67 6.45 -5.54 4.84
C ARG A 67 5.39 -4.46 4.67
N LEU A 68 4.53 -4.58 3.66
CA LEU A 68 3.45 -3.63 3.40
C LEU A 68 2.09 -4.09 3.95
N HIS A 69 2.09 -5.15 4.77
CA HIS A 69 0.91 -5.67 5.46
C HIS A 69 -0.31 -5.88 4.56
N MET A 70 -0.10 -6.51 3.40
CA MET A 70 -1.15 -6.81 2.43
C MET A 70 -1.22 -8.30 2.08
N ALA A 71 -2.35 -8.73 1.54
CA ALA A 71 -2.51 -10.10 1.07
C ALA A 71 -1.50 -10.42 -0.06
N HIS A 72 -1.01 -11.66 -0.07
CA HIS A 72 0.02 -12.08 -1.02
C HIS A 72 -0.37 -11.89 -2.49
N HIS A 73 -1.63 -12.17 -2.85
CA HIS A 73 -2.12 -11.98 -4.23
C HIS A 73 -2.09 -10.51 -4.67
N ASN A 74 -2.39 -9.58 -3.75
CA ASN A 74 -2.30 -8.14 -4.03
C ASN A 74 -0.85 -7.70 -4.23
N ALA A 75 0.08 -8.21 -3.40
CA ALA A 75 1.49 -7.95 -3.55
C ALA A 75 2.04 -8.52 -4.86
N ALA A 76 1.64 -9.74 -5.24
CA ALA A 76 2.03 -10.37 -6.50
C ALA A 76 1.55 -9.58 -7.72
N ALA A 77 0.28 -9.15 -7.72
CA ALA A 77 -0.27 -8.29 -8.77
C ALA A 77 0.48 -6.94 -8.85
N LEU A 78 0.72 -6.31 -7.71
CA LEU A 78 1.48 -5.06 -7.63
C LEU A 78 2.91 -5.21 -8.18
N CYS A 79 3.61 -6.29 -7.81
CA CYS A 79 4.96 -6.56 -8.32
C CYS A 79 4.95 -6.81 -9.83
N ALA A 80 3.98 -7.60 -10.33
CA ALA A 80 3.85 -7.86 -11.75
C ALA A 80 3.57 -6.57 -12.55
N ASP A 81 2.74 -5.68 -12.02
CA ASP A 81 2.48 -4.38 -12.64
C ASP A 81 3.72 -3.47 -12.65
N LEU A 82 4.49 -3.46 -11.56
CA LEU A 82 5.76 -2.71 -11.50
C LEU A 82 6.80 -3.26 -12.48
N THR A 83 6.98 -4.57 -12.55
CA THR A 83 7.91 -5.18 -13.51
C THR A 83 7.45 -5.00 -14.96
N ARG A 84 6.15 -4.90 -15.22
CA ARG A 84 5.61 -4.57 -16.55
C ARG A 84 5.77 -3.07 -16.88
N GLY A 85 5.81 -2.22 -15.85
CA GLY A 85 5.77 -0.76 -15.94
C GLY A 85 7.12 -0.04 -15.79
N GLU A 86 8.23 -0.74 -15.53
CA GLU A 86 9.59 -0.17 -15.63
C GLU A 86 10.02 -0.06 -17.11
N ALA A 87 9.32 0.81 -17.84
CA ALA A 87 9.70 1.39 -19.12
C ALA A 87 8.89 2.69 -19.34
N ALA A 88 9.02 3.66 -18.43
CA ALA A 88 8.56 5.02 -18.64
C ALA A 88 9.45 6.00 -17.86
#